data_AF-W1XF00-F1
#
_entry.id   AF-W1XF00-F1
#
_cell.length_a   1.000
_cell.length_b   1.000
_cell.length_c   1.000
_cell.angle_alpha   90.00
_cell.angle_beta   90.00
_cell.angle_gamma   90.00
#
_symmetry.space_group_name_H-M   'P 1'
#
loop_
_entity.id
_entity.type
_entity.pdbx_description
1 polymer ?
#
loop_
_entity_poly.entity_id
_entity_poly.type
_entity_poly.pdbx_seq_one_letter_code
_entity_poly.pdbx_strand_id
1 'polypeptide(L)'
;MAMETQDIIKRSATNSITPPSQVRDYKAEVAKLIDVSTCIGCKACQVACSEWNDIRDEVGHCVGVYDNPADLSAKSWTVMRFSETEQNGKLEWL
;
A
#
# COMPACT_ATOMS: atom_id res chain seq x y z
N MET A 1 -2.08 -1.66 23.62
CA MET A 1 -2.03 -0.95 22.33
C MET A 1 -0.78 -0.09 22.32
N ALA A 2 0.28 -0.54 21.66
CA ALA A 2 1.46 0.28 21.49
C ALA A 2 1.06 1.47 20.61
N MET A 3 1.22 2.69 21.12
CA MET A 3 1.21 3.89 20.29
C MET A 3 2.37 3.72 19.30
N GLU A 4 2.09 3.18 18.12
CA GLU A 4 2.89 3.40 16.93
C GLU A 4 2.92 4.91 16.68
N THR A 5 3.88 5.56 17.34
CA THR A 5 4.82 6.52 16.75
C THR A 5 4.24 7.44 15.69
N GLN A 6 3.33 8.33 16.08
CA GLN A 6 2.97 9.45 15.23
C GLN A 6 4.15 10.43 15.13
N ASP A 7 4.46 10.90 13.92
CA ASP A 7 5.33 12.06 13.70
C ASP A 7 4.61 13.31 14.23
N ILE A 8 4.89 13.69 15.48
CA ILE A 8 4.26 14.86 16.11
C ILE A 8 4.88 16.12 15.51
N ILE A 9 4.25 16.65 14.46
CA ILE A 9 4.68 17.87 13.78
C ILE A 9 4.51 19.11 14.68
N LYS A 10 3.50 19.11 15.56
CA LYS A 10 3.25 20.19 16.53
C LYS A 10 2.70 19.61 17.84
N ARG A 11 3.30 19.97 18.96
CA ARG A 11 2.83 19.66 20.32
C ARG A 11 2.67 20.96 21.09
N SER A 12 1.81 20.99 22.12
CA SER A 12 1.72 22.17 22.98
C SER A 12 3.11 22.55 23.52
N ALA A 13 3.40 23.85 23.56
CA ALA A 13 4.69 24.44 23.93
C ALA A 13 5.89 24.25 22.97
N THR A 14 5.71 23.73 21.74
CA THR A 14 6.79 23.81 20.73
C THR A 14 6.88 25.21 20.11
N ASN A 15 8.06 25.83 20.14
CA ASN A 15 8.34 27.14 19.53
C ASN A 15 9.77 27.21 18.96
N SER A 16 10.20 28.36 18.45
CA SER A 16 11.54 28.53 17.87
C SER A 16 12.70 28.31 18.85
N ILE A 17 12.45 28.43 20.16
CA ILE A 17 13.42 28.22 21.24
C ILE A 17 13.38 26.77 21.75
N THR A 18 12.24 26.09 21.61
CA THR A 18 12.00 24.70 22.02
C THR A 18 11.34 23.94 20.88
N PRO A 19 12.12 23.57 19.85
CA PRO A 19 11.59 22.84 18.70
C PRO A 19 11.13 21.43 19.10
N PRO A 20 10.22 20.80 18.33
CA PRO A 20 9.86 19.40 18.51
C PRO A 20 11.10 18.49 18.42
N SER A 21 11.04 17.33 19.07
CA SER A 21 12.14 16.37 19.09
C SER A 21 12.51 15.90 17.68
N GLN A 22 13.76 16.15 17.27
CA GLN A 22 14.32 15.75 15.96
C GLN A 22 14.93 14.34 15.95
N VAL A 23 14.72 13.55 17.00
CA VAL A 23 15.26 12.18 17.15
C VAL A 23 14.86 11.24 16.00
N ARG A 24 13.82 11.58 15.23
CA ARG A 24 13.30 10.81 14.08
C ARG A 24 13.55 11.48 12.72
N ASP A 25 14.34 12.55 12.67
CA ASP A 25 14.66 13.24 11.42
C ASP A 25 15.48 12.36 10.48
N TYR A 26 16.27 11.44 11.04
CA TYR A 26 16.89 10.37 10.26
C TYR A 26 15.87 9.26 9.99
N LYS A 27 15.25 9.33 8.82
CA LYS A 27 14.49 8.21 8.24
C LYS A 27 15.40 7.50 7.26
N ALA A 28 15.54 6.18 7.42
CA ALA A 28 16.24 5.38 6.42
C ALA A 28 15.49 5.51 5.09
N GLU A 29 16.15 6.05 4.07
CA GLU A 29 15.60 6.10 2.73
C GLU A 29 15.55 4.67 2.17
N VAL A 30 14.36 4.21 1.85
CA VAL A 30 14.12 2.88 1.31
C VAL A 30 13.44 3.00 -0.04
N ALA A 31 13.80 2.11 -0.96
CA ALA A 31 13.16 1.96 -2.25
C ALA A 31 12.54 0.55 -2.35
N LYS A 32 11.36 0.45 -2.99
CA LYS A 32 10.74 -0.81 -3.35
C LYS A 32 10.72 -0.93 -4.87
N LEU A 33 11.46 -1.91 -5.40
CA LEU A 33 11.38 -2.30 -6.80
C LEU A 33 10.33 -3.41 -6.95
N ILE A 34 9.39 -3.22 -7.88
CA ILE A 34 8.37 -4.21 -8.22
C ILE A 34 8.58 -4.56 -9.69
N ASP A 35 9.16 -5.73 -9.95
CA ASP A 35 9.31 -6.27 -11.31
C ASP A 35 8.05 -7.03 -11.71
N VAL A 36 7.25 -6.41 -12.57
CA VAL A 36 5.97 -6.97 -13.03
C VAL A 36 6.15 -8.08 -14.07
N SER A 37 7.34 -8.22 -14.69
CA SER A 37 7.59 -9.25 -15.72
C SER A 37 7.55 -10.69 -15.17
N THR A 38 7.72 -10.85 -13.86
CA THR A 38 7.67 -12.14 -13.16
C THR A 38 6.41 -12.30 -12.30
N CYS A 39 5.53 -11.30 -12.29
CA CYS A 39 4.29 -11.35 -11.54
C CYS A 39 3.35 -12.40 -12.14
N ILE A 40 2.80 -13.27 -11.30
CA ILE A 40 1.87 -14.34 -11.72
C ILE A 40 0.42 -14.07 -11.30
N GLY A 41 0.10 -12.85 -10.85
CA GLY A 41 -1.27 -12.50 -10.47
C GLY A 41 -1.80 -13.16 -9.18
N CYS A 42 -0.94 -13.67 -8.29
CA CYS A 42 -1.38 -14.50 -7.15
C CYS A 42 -2.12 -13.77 -6.02
N LYS A 43 -2.18 -12.43 -6.05
CA LYS A 43 -2.75 -11.56 -4.98
C LYS A 43 -2.14 -11.70 -3.57
N ALA A 44 -1.04 -12.43 -3.41
CA ALA A 44 -0.40 -12.62 -2.10
C ALA A 44 0.09 -11.31 -1.47
N CYS A 45 0.60 -10.35 -2.27
CA CYS A 45 1.04 -9.04 -1.77
C CYS A 45 -0.11 -8.20 -1.19
N GLN A 46 -1.31 -8.30 -1.76
CA GLN A 46 -2.52 -7.63 -1.26
C GLN A 46 -2.98 -8.25 0.07
N VAL A 47 -3.00 -9.59 0.15
CA VAL A 47 -3.33 -10.29 1.41
C VAL A 47 -2.30 -10.00 2.49
N ALA A 48 -1.00 -10.03 2.17
CA ALA A 48 0.07 -9.72 3.11
C ALA A 48 0.01 -8.28 3.63
N CYS A 49 -0.31 -7.30 2.77
CA CYS A 49 -0.52 -5.92 3.19
C CYS A 49 -1.70 -5.82 4.18
N SER A 50 -2.79 -6.51 3.88
CA SER A 50 -3.99 -6.52 4.72
C SER A 50 -3.73 -7.17 6.08
N GLU A 51 -3.04 -8.31 6.07
CA GLU A 51 -2.68 -9.06 7.28
C GLU A 51 -1.74 -8.27 8.18
N TRP A 52 -0.67 -7.71 7.61
CA TRP A 52 0.33 -6.98 8.38
C TRP A 52 -0.22 -5.71 9.03
N ASN A 53 -1.15 -5.02 8.35
CA ASN A 53 -1.71 -3.76 8.84
C ASN A 53 -3.06 -3.93 9.55
N ASP A 54 -3.53 -5.16 9.75
CA ASP A 54 -4.84 -5.47 10.35
C ASP A 54 -6.01 -4.68 9.72
N ILE A 55 -5.97 -4.55 8.39
CA ILE A 55 -7.02 -3.89 7.61
C ILE A 55 -7.86 -4.94 6.87
N ARG A 56 -9.19 -4.74 6.88
CA ARG A 56 -10.17 -5.61 6.23
C ARG A 56 -11.25 -4.75 5.60
N ASP A 57 -11.23 -4.68 4.28
CA ASP A 57 -12.31 -4.08 3.51
C ASP A 57 -13.52 -5.02 3.44
N GLU A 58 -14.65 -4.49 3.00
CA GLU A 58 -15.83 -5.31 2.73
C GLU A 58 -15.58 -6.25 1.54
N VAL A 59 -16.28 -7.38 1.54
CA VAL A 59 -16.21 -8.32 0.42
C VAL A 59 -16.88 -7.67 -0.79
N GLY A 60 -16.08 -7.32 -1.79
CA GLY A 60 -16.56 -6.74 -3.04
C GLY A 60 -17.29 -7.76 -3.93
N HIS A 61 -17.85 -7.26 -5.03
CA HIS A 61 -18.48 -8.07 -6.08
C HIS A 61 -17.60 -8.07 -7.35
N CYS A 62 -17.79 -9.06 -8.21
CA CYS A 62 -17.10 -9.10 -9.50
C CYS A 62 -17.66 -8.01 -10.42
N VAL A 63 -16.79 -7.14 -10.94
CA VAL A 63 -17.14 -6.02 -11.83
C VAL A 63 -16.82 -6.31 -13.31
N GLY A 64 -16.62 -7.58 -13.66
CA GLY A 64 -16.24 -8.00 -15.02
C GLY A 64 -14.74 -8.08 -15.26
N VAL A 65 -13.93 -7.80 -14.25
CA VAL A 65 -12.48 -8.03 -14.22
C VAL A 65 -12.10 -8.74 -12.91
N TYR A 66 -10.91 -9.35 -12.88
CA TYR A 66 -10.43 -10.07 -11.70
C TYR A 66 -10.02 -9.17 -10.54
N ASP A 67 -10.01 -7.84 -10.72
CA ASP A 67 -9.75 -6.86 -9.67
C ASP A 67 -10.81 -6.99 -8.57
N ASN A 68 -10.36 -7.27 -7.35
CA ASN A 68 -11.21 -7.30 -6.17
C ASN A 68 -10.32 -7.15 -4.92
N PRO A 69 -10.46 -6.07 -4.13
CA PRO A 69 -11.34 -4.90 -4.34
C PRO A 69 -11.11 -4.20 -5.69
N ALA A 70 -12.15 -3.53 -6.21
CA ALA A 70 -12.07 -2.87 -7.52
C ALA A 70 -11.14 -1.66 -7.52
N ASP A 71 -10.94 -1.00 -6.37
CA ASP A 71 -9.99 0.09 -6.21
C ASP A 71 -9.46 0.20 -4.78
N LEU A 72 -8.50 1.10 -4.57
CA LEU A 72 -7.97 1.46 -3.26
C LEU A 72 -9.07 2.03 -2.35
N SER A 73 -8.93 1.80 -1.05
CA SER A 73 -9.82 2.36 -0.04
C SER A 73 -9.04 2.64 1.25
N ALA A 74 -9.70 3.23 2.25
CA ALA A 74 -9.11 3.41 3.58
C ALA A 74 -8.68 2.07 4.24
N LYS A 75 -9.21 0.93 3.77
CA LYS A 75 -8.87 -0.41 4.25
C LYS A 75 -8.24 -1.33 3.19
N SER A 76 -7.93 -0.78 2.01
CA SER A 76 -7.34 -1.48 0.88
C SER A 76 -6.19 -0.66 0.29
N TRP A 77 -5.00 -0.77 0.89
CA TRP A 77 -3.84 0.07 0.54
C TRP A 77 -3.00 -0.47 -0.61
N THR A 78 -3.12 -1.76 -0.88
CA THR A 78 -2.47 -2.44 -2.01
C THR A 78 -3.55 -3.16 -2.78
N VAL A 79 -3.69 -2.85 -4.06
CA VAL A 79 -4.61 -3.53 -4.98
C VAL A 79 -3.82 -3.98 -6.19
N MET A 80 -3.96 -5.26 -6.53
CA MET A 80 -3.41 -5.82 -7.76
C MET A 80 -4.42 -5.64 -8.89
N ARG A 81 -3.98 -4.99 -9.97
CA ARG A 81 -4.81 -4.72 -11.15
C ARG A 81 -4.45 -5.65 -12.29
N PHE A 82 -5.47 -6.17 -12.97
CA PHE A 82 -5.35 -6.98 -14.16
C PHE A 82 -5.64 -6.12 -15.38
N SER A 83 -4.64 -5.96 -16.25
CA SER A 83 -4.80 -5.36 -17.57
C SER A 83 -4.61 -6.44 -18.61
N GLU A 84 -5.62 -6.69 -19.44
CA GLU A 84 -5.53 -7.62 -20.56
C GLU A 84 -5.06 -6.87 -21.81
N THR A 85 -4.11 -7.44 -22.53
CA THR A 85 -3.56 -6.84 -23.74
C THR A 85 -3.23 -7.90 -24.77
N GLU A 86 -3.35 -7.56 -26.05
CA GLU A 86 -2.91 -8.42 -27.13
C GLU A 86 -1.50 -8.02 -27.56
N GLN A 87 -0.53 -8.92 -27.34
CA GLN A 87 0.86 -8.72 -27.74
C GLN A 87 1.33 -9.91 -28.55
N ASN A 88 1.96 -9.64 -29.70
CA ASN A 88 2.50 -10.68 -30.60
C ASN A 88 1.46 -11.76 -30.99
N GLY A 89 0.18 -11.38 -31.13
CA GLY A 89 -0.92 -12.30 -31.46
C GLY A 89 -1.28 -13.27 -30.33
N LYS A 90 -0.89 -12.97 -29.08
CA LYS A 90 -1.29 -13.69 -27.88
C LYS A 90 -2.00 -12.73 -26.92
N LEU A 91 -2.98 -13.27 -26.21
CA LEU A 91 -3.57 -12.59 -25.07
C LEU A 91 -2.59 -12.69 -23.89
N GLU A 92 -2.15 -11.55 -23.39
CA GLU A 92 -1.29 -11.42 -22.22
C GLU A 92 -2.05 -10.67 -21.11
N TRP A 93 -1.64 -10.88 -19.86
CA TRP A 93 -2.15 -10.20 -18.68
C TRP A 93 -1.00 -9.54 -17.91
N LEU A 94 -1.33 -8.47 -17.18
CA LEU A 94 -0.44 -7.49 -16.52
C LEU A 94 0.07 -6.38 -17.45
#